data_AF-A0AA38GGY2-F1
#
_entry.id   AF-A0AA38GGY2-F1
#
_cell.length_a   1.000
_cell.length_b   1.000
_cell.length_c   1.000
_cell.angle_alpha   90.00
_cell.angle_beta   90.00
_cell.angle_gamma   90.00
#
_symmetry.space_group_name_H-M   'P 1'
#
loop_
_entity.id
_entity.type
_entity.pdbx_description
1 polymer ?
#
loop_
_entity_poly.entity_id
_entity_poly.type
_entity_poly.pdbx_seq_one_letter_code
_entity_poly.pdbx_strand_id
1 'polypeptide(L)' 'GLTYFQDLVEEISIISSIRILERDYEDAIHDRGELDERMFVNEEDSLFGSGSVSEGAANISGVK' A
#
# COMPACT_ATOMS: atom_id res chain seq x y z
N GLY A 1 -8.78 15.61 28.34
CA GLY A 1 -9.84 15.37 27.35
C GLY A 1 -9.18 15.14 26.01
N LEU A 2 -9.75 14.27 25.16
CA LEU A 2 -9.26 14.06 23.80
C LEU A 2 -9.71 15.23 22.92
N THR A 3 -8.82 15.73 22.05
CA THR A 3 -9.16 16.79 21.10
C THR A 3 -9.84 16.16 19.89
N TYR A 4 -11.11 16.51 19.68
CA TYR A 4 -11.85 16.16 18.47
C TYR A 4 -11.70 17.29 17.45
N PHE A 5 -11.23 16.94 16.26
CA PHE A 5 -11.16 17.87 15.13
C PHE A 5 -12.37 17.61 14.23
N GLN A 6 -13.39 18.43 14.42
CA GLN A 6 -14.52 18.54 13.51
C GLN A 6 -13.96 18.77 12.09
N ASP A 7 -14.44 17.99 11.12
CA ASP A 7 -14.10 18.08 9.69
C ASP A 7 -12.69 17.60 9.27
N LEU A 8 -11.85 17.13 10.20
CA LEU A 8 -10.61 16.41 9.84
C LEU A 8 -10.91 15.09 9.11
N VAL A 9 -12.01 14.45 9.53
CA VAL A 9 -12.52 13.20 8.98
C VAL A 9 -13.86 13.51 8.29
N GLU A 10 -13.91 14.58 7.50
CA GLU A 10 -15.10 14.84 6.70
C GLU A 10 -15.23 13.74 5.64
N GLU A 11 -16.37 13.02 5.68
CA GLU A 11 -16.63 11.82 4.88
C GLU A 11 -16.36 12.07 3.39
N ILE A 12 -16.77 13.24 2.88
CA ILE A 12 -16.60 13.64 1.48
C ILE A 12 -15.11 13.80 1.12
N SER A 13 -14.34 14.43 2.01
CA SER A 13 -12.90 14.67 1.80
C SER A 13 -12.12 13.36 1.80
N ILE A 14 -12.45 12.45 2.72
CA ILE A 14 -11.84 11.11 2.80
C ILE A 14 -12.19 10.28 1.57
N ILE A 15 -13.47 10.24 1.17
CA ILE A 15 -13.89 9.49 -0.02
C ILE A 15 -13.18 10.03 -1.27
N SER A 16 -13.05 11.35 -1.40
CA SER A 16 -12.31 11.95 -2.51
C SER A 16 -10.84 11.52 -2.50
N SER A 17 -10.20 11.52 -1.33
CA SER A 17 -8.80 11.14 -1.18
C SER A 17 -8.58 9.65 -1.49
N ILE A 18 -9.48 8.79 -1.02
CA ILE A 18 -9.45 7.34 -1.32
C ILE A 18 -9.56 7.10 -2.82
N ARG A 19 -10.51 7.76 -3.51
CA ARG A 19 -10.67 7.61 -4.96
C ARG A 19 -9.44 8.03 -5.76
N ILE A 20 -8.75 9.09 -5.31
CA ILE A 20 -7.50 9.52 -5.95
C ILE A 20 -6.43 8.43 -5.78
N LEU A 21 -6.26 7.91 -4.56
CA LEU A 21 -5.29 6.84 -4.28
C LEU A 21 -5.60 5.58 -5.07
N GLU A 22 -6.86 5.15 -5.15
CA GLU A 22 -7.29 3.99 -5.92
C GLU A 22 -6.92 4.15 -7.40
N ARG A 23 -7.20 5.32 -7.99
CA ARG A 23 -6.86 5.57 -9.40
C ARG A 23 -5.35 5.56 -9.61
N ASP A 24 -4.61 6.30 -8.80
CA ASP A 24 -3.15 6.41 -8.96
C ASP A 24 -2.47 5.03 -8.80
N TYR A 25 -3.06 4.16 -7.98
CA TYR A 25 -2.64 2.78 -7.81
C TYR A 25 -2.96 1.89 -9.03
N GLU A 26 -4.18 1.97 -9.56
CA GLU A 26 -4.55 1.25 -10.80
C GLU A 26 -3.66 1.70 -11.97
N ASP A 27 -3.38 3.00 -12.10
CA ASP A 27 -2.47 3.54 -13.11
C ASP A 27 -1.05 2.96 -12.94
N ALA A 28 -0.56 2.81 -11.71
CA ALA A 28 0.76 2.22 -11.45
C ALA A 28 0.83 0.74 -11.87
N ILE A 29 -0.19 -0.06 -11.58
CA ILE A 29 -0.23 -1.47 -12.00
C ILE A 29 -0.36 -1.59 -13.51
N HIS A 30 -1.32 -0.86 -14.10
CA HIS A 30 -1.65 -0.99 -15.51
C HIS A 30 -0.58 -0.41 -16.44
N ASP A 31 -0.06 0.78 -16.14
CA ASP A 31 0.84 1.50 -17.05
C ASP A 31 2.31 1.19 -16.82
N ARG A 32 2.71 0.92 -15.56
CA ARG A 32 4.11 0.69 -15.20
C ARG A 32 4.43 -0.80 -15.05
N GLY A 33 3.41 -1.67 -15.09
CA GLY A 33 3.56 -3.10 -14.88
C GLY A 33 4.03 -3.44 -13.47
N GLU A 34 3.72 -2.56 -12.50
CA GLU A 34 4.06 -2.80 -11.10
C GLU A 34 3.20 -3.92 -10.51
N LEU A 35 3.74 -4.58 -9.48
CA LEU A 35 3.05 -5.68 -8.82
C LEU A 35 1.86 -5.13 -8.02
N ASP A 36 0.70 -5.79 -8.14
CA ASP A 36 -0.48 -5.44 -7.33
C ASP A 36 -0.28 -5.93 -5.89
N GLU A 37 0.23 -5.08 -5.01
CA GLU A 37 0.51 -5.41 -3.62
C GLU A 37 -0.73 -5.86 -2.80
N ARG A 38 -1.95 -5.54 -3.25
CA ARG A 38 -3.20 -6.03 -2.64
C ARG A 38 -3.32 -7.56 -2.72
N MET A 39 -2.64 -8.20 -3.68
CA MET A 39 -2.60 -9.66 -3.77
C MET A 39 -1.84 -10.30 -2.58
N PHE A 40 -0.98 -9.54 -1.90
CA PHE A 40 -0.21 -10.00 -0.74
C PHE A 40 -0.87 -9.63 0.60
N VAL A 41 -1.91 -8.78 0.58
CA VAL A 41 -2.64 -8.34 1.78
C VAL A 41 -3.73 -9.34 2.19
N ASN A 42 -3.59 -10.61 1.81
CA ASN A 42 -4.42 -11.66 2.37
C ASN A 42 -3.99 -11.87 3.84
N GLU A 43 -4.85 -11.54 4.81
CA GLU A 43 -4.54 -11.69 6.25
C GLU A 43 -4.19 -13.15 6.61
N GLU A 44 -4.72 -14.10 5.84
CA GLU A 44 -4.51 -15.55 5.97
C GLU A 44 -3.23 -16.07 5.28
N ASP A 45 -2.70 -15.37 4.27
CA ASP A 45 -1.46 -15.72 3.55
C ASP A 45 -0.36 -14.65 3.68
N SER A 46 -0.40 -13.84 4.74
CA SER A 46 0.56 -12.76 4.98
C SER A 46 1.98 -13.34 5.09
N LEU A 47 2.69 -13.37 3.95
CA LEU A 47 4.08 -13.84 3.79
C LEU A 47 5.06 -13.09 4.72
N PHE A 48 4.66 -11.92 5.18
CA PHE A 48 5.41 -11.01 6.05
C PHE A 48 5.06 -11.18 7.55
N GLY A 49 4.22 -12.15 7.90
CA GLY A 49 3.65 -12.34 9.24
C GLY A 49 4.56 -12.97 10.31
N SER A 50 5.83 -13.28 10.03
CA SER A 50 6.78 -13.70 11.09
C SER A 50 8.23 -13.49 10.69
N GLY A 51 8.67 -12.24 10.69
CA GLY A 51 10.09 -11.92 10.62
C GLY A 51 10.30 -10.52 10.07
N SER A 52 10.96 -9.67 10.84
CA SER A 52 11.38 -8.32 10.44
C SER A 52 12.03 -8.34 9.05
N VAL A 53 11.32 -7.87 8.02
CA VAL A 53 11.93 -7.57 6.74
C VAL A 53 12.53 -6.18 6.89
N SER A 54 13.80 -6.14 7.31
CA SER A 54 14.63 -4.97 7.05
C SER A 54 14.86 -4.93 5.55
N GLU A 55 14.00 -4.18 4.87
CA GLU A 55 14.03 -3.90 3.44
C GLU A 55 15.32 -3.14 3.08
N GLY A 56 16.42 -3.89 2.99
CA GLY A 56 17.75 -3.36 2.73
C GLY A 56 18.64 -4.46 2.20
N ALA A 57 18.86 -4.44 0.89
CA ALA A 57 19.81 -5.25 0.12
C ALA A 57 19.41 -6.71 -0.21
N ALA A 58 18.63 -6.87 -1.28
CA ALA A 58 18.80 -8.01 -2.18
C ALA A 58 19.66 -7.55 -3.37
N ASN A 59 20.98 -7.73 -3.25
CA ASN A 59 21.90 -7.58 -4.38
C ASN A 59 21.58 -8.68 -5.40
N ILE A 60 20.97 -8.33 -6.53
CA ILE A 60 20.80 -9.23 -7.68
C ILE A 60 22.16 -9.46 -8.37
N SER A 61 23.05 -10.20 -7.71
CA SER A 61 24.26 -10.70 -8.36
C SER A 61 23.87 -11.90 -9.22
N GLY A 62 23.69 -11.66 -10.51
CA GLY A 62 23.55 -12.71 -11.51
C GLY A 62 24.73 -13.68 -11.48
N VAL A 63 24.42 -14.97 -11.53
CA VAL A 63 25.38 -16.01 -11.92
C VAL A 63 24.73 -16.85 -13.02
N LYS A 64 25.53 -17.06 -14.06
CA LYS A 64 25.25 -17.66 -15.36
C LYS A 64 24.56 -19.01 -15.31
#